data_AF-A0A661D9V5-F1
#
_entry.id   AF-A0A661D9V5-F1
#
_cell.length_a   1.000
_cell.length_b   1.000
_cell.length_c   1.000
_cell.angle_alpha   90.00
_cell.angle_beta   90.00
_cell.angle_gamma   90.00
#
_symmetry.space_group_name_H-M   'P 1'
#
loop_
_entity.id
_entity.type
_entity.pdbx_description
1 polymer ?
#
loop_
_entity_poly.entity_id
_entity_poly.type
_entity_poly.pdbx_seq_one_letter_code
_entity_poly.pdbx_strand_id
1 'polypeptide(L)'
;MKFTKYAKYLGVAALAIGLATGCQSTGSSSNMDSSVTEKALSANEQAVQDVITNAKAALKVAKSDGYAWRDTDKFIKQAEKALAAGDTAKATSLATKAINQSELAKKQSIEQDKAVKERFNHS
;
A
#
# COMPACT_ATOMS: atom_id res chain seq x y z
N MET A 1 -23.81 10.25 -23.07
CA MET A 1 -22.55 11.04 -23.14
C MET A 1 -21.39 10.12 -23.52
N LYS A 2 -20.87 10.29 -24.75
CA LYS A 2 -19.48 10.16 -25.25
C LYS A 2 -18.57 9.01 -24.74
N PHE A 3 -18.61 7.85 -25.41
CA PHE A 3 -17.55 6.81 -25.38
C PHE A 3 -17.01 6.54 -26.78
N THR A 4 -16.09 7.36 -27.27
CA THR A 4 -15.42 7.11 -28.56
C THR A 4 -14.13 7.90 -28.65
N LYS A 5 -12.99 7.33 -28.21
CA LYS A 5 -11.62 7.69 -28.68
C LYS A 5 -10.58 6.57 -28.39
N TYR A 6 -10.91 5.30 -28.67
CA TYR A 6 -9.92 4.20 -28.66
C TYR A 6 -9.90 3.46 -30.00
N ALA A 7 -9.60 4.16 -31.09
CA ALA A 7 -9.29 3.54 -32.37
C ALA A 7 -8.56 4.54 -33.27
N LYS A 8 -7.45 4.10 -33.89
CA LYS A 8 -6.46 4.89 -34.68
C LYS A 8 -5.48 5.58 -33.74
N TYR A 9 -4.24 5.13 -33.56
CA TYR A 9 -3.17 4.83 -34.53
C TYR A 9 -2.29 3.75 -33.85
N LEU A 10 -1.92 2.56 -34.37
CA LEU A 10 -1.39 2.11 -35.67
C LEU A 10 -0.26 2.97 -36.22
N GLY A 11 0.98 2.47 -36.07
CA GLY A 11 2.23 3.02 -36.57
C GLY A 11 3.16 3.38 -35.41
N VAL A 12 4.42 2.97 -35.32
CA VAL A 12 5.35 2.36 -36.27
C VAL A 12 6.42 1.63 -35.45
N ALA A 13 6.84 0.48 -35.94
CA ALA A 13 7.97 -0.28 -35.43
C ALA A 13 9.28 0.52 -35.55
N ALA A 14 10.07 0.57 -34.49
CA ALA A 14 11.49 0.90 -34.57
C ALA A 14 12.26 -0.12 -33.71
N LEU A 15 12.46 -1.29 -34.32
CA LEU A 15 13.37 -2.34 -33.90
C LEU A 15 14.80 -1.84 -34.17
N ALA A 16 15.48 -1.30 -33.15
CA ALA A 16 16.92 -1.04 -33.23
C ALA A 16 17.65 -2.18 -32.50
N ILE A 17 18.08 -3.16 -33.29
CA ILE A 17 19.02 -4.21 -32.87
C ILE A 17 20.38 -3.53 -32.71
N GLY A 18 20.80 -3.31 -31.47
CA GLY A 18 22.17 -2.97 -31.10
C GLY A 18 22.88 -4.19 -30.52
N LEU A 19 23.36 -5.09 -31.39
CA LEU A 19 24.29 -6.14 -31.01
C LEU A 19 25.69 -5.53 -30.90
N ALA A 20 26.03 -5.00 -29.72
CA ALA A 20 27.41 -4.76 -29.36
C ALA A 20 28.01 -6.08 -28.83
N THR A 21 28.64 -6.84 -29.73
CA THR A 21 29.62 -7.85 -29.34
C THR A 21 30.83 -7.14 -28.76
N GLY A 22 30.90 -7.07 -27.44
CA GLY A 22 32.03 -6.52 -26.69
C GLY A 22 32.32 -7.39 -25.48
N CYS A 23 32.87 -8.59 -25.71
CA CYS A 23 33.44 -9.42 -24.65
C CYS A 23 34.85 -8.89 -24.35
N GLN A 24 34.97 -7.87 -23.49
CA GLN A 24 36.25 -7.54 -22.91
C GLN A 24 36.12 -6.86 -21.54
N SER A 25 36.69 -7.54 -20.54
CA SER A 25 37.30 -6.97 -19.35
C SER A 25 36.40 -6.31 -18.30
N THR A 26 36.36 -6.97 -17.15
CA THR A 26 36.31 -6.45 -15.77
C THR A 26 36.21 -4.93 -15.62
N GLY A 27 35.13 -4.48 -14.98
CA GLY A 27 35.01 -3.13 -14.45
C GLY A 27 33.66 -2.91 -13.76
N SER A 28 33.67 -2.82 -12.43
CA SER A 28 32.57 -2.26 -11.65
C SER A 28 32.20 -0.87 -12.17
N SER A 29 30.94 -0.67 -12.56
CA SER A 29 30.23 0.60 -12.36
C SER A 29 28.77 0.47 -12.77
N SER A 30 27.92 0.82 -11.81
CA SER A 30 26.75 1.68 -11.99
C SER A 30 26.33 1.97 -13.43
N ASN A 31 25.15 1.51 -13.80
CA ASN A 31 23.99 2.32 -14.20
C ASN A 31 23.05 1.42 -15.00
N MET A 32 22.02 0.89 -14.33
CA MET A 32 20.81 0.44 -15.01
C MET A 32 19.80 1.58 -14.92
N ASP A 33 19.76 2.33 -16.01
CA ASP A 33 18.66 3.18 -16.43
C ASP A 33 17.33 2.40 -16.36
N SER A 34 16.41 2.87 -15.54
CA SER A 34 14.98 2.71 -15.74
C SER A 34 14.28 3.85 -15.02
N SER A 35 13.67 4.69 -15.82
CA SER A 35 12.83 5.82 -15.44
C SER A 35 11.66 5.38 -14.54
N VAL A 36 11.93 5.26 -13.26
CA VAL A 36 11.01 5.61 -12.19
C VAL A 36 11.78 6.57 -11.32
N THR A 37 11.28 7.79 -11.21
CA THR A 37 11.74 8.78 -10.25
C THR A 37 11.31 8.27 -8.85
N GLU A 38 11.88 7.15 -8.39
CA GLU A 38 11.74 6.72 -7.01
C GLU A 38 12.54 7.69 -6.15
N LYS A 39 11.85 8.70 -5.62
CA LYS A 39 12.37 9.50 -4.51
C LYS A 39 12.75 8.52 -3.41
N ALA A 40 14.03 8.31 -3.19
CA ALA A 40 14.52 7.54 -2.06
C ALA A 40 13.94 8.14 -0.77
N LEU A 41 13.20 7.33 -0.01
CA LEU A 41 12.65 7.76 1.27
C LEU A 41 13.81 7.98 2.24
N SER A 42 13.74 9.06 3.02
CA SER A 42 14.60 9.21 4.18
C SER A 42 14.32 8.10 5.21
N ALA A 43 15.26 7.83 6.12
CA ALA A 43 15.07 6.83 7.17
C ALA A 43 13.79 7.08 8.02
N ASN A 44 13.46 8.35 8.25
CA ASN A 44 12.22 8.74 8.94
C ASN A 44 10.97 8.43 8.10
N GLU A 45 10.96 8.80 6.81
CA GLU A 45 9.85 8.47 5.90
C GLU A 45 9.68 6.95 5.77
N GLN A 46 10.76 6.17 5.75
CA GLN A 46 10.72 4.71 5.72
C GLN A 46 10.06 4.13 6.98
N ALA A 47 10.42 4.63 8.17
CA ALA A 47 9.79 4.20 9.41
C ALA A 47 8.27 4.49 9.39
N VAL A 48 7.85 5.64 8.86
CA VAL A 48 6.42 5.96 8.69
C VAL A 48 5.75 5.03 7.67
N GLN A 49 6.43 4.71 6.58
CA GLN A 49 5.95 3.76 5.57
C GLN A 49 5.70 2.36 6.18
N ASP A 50 6.53 1.93 7.12
CA ASP A 50 6.35 0.67 7.85
C ASP A 50 5.09 0.72 8.74
N VAL A 51 4.83 1.85 9.42
CA VAL A 51 3.59 2.04 10.21
C VAL A 51 2.35 2.02 9.31
N ILE A 52 2.39 2.65 8.13
CA ILE A 52 1.31 2.60 7.14
C ILE A 52 1.08 1.16 6.66
N THR A 53 2.16 0.41 6.43
CA THR A 53 2.09 -0.99 6.02
C THR A 53 1.45 -1.85 7.10
N ASN A 54 1.82 -1.64 8.37
CA ASN A 54 1.17 -2.31 9.50
C ASN A 54 -0.33 -1.96 9.60
N ALA A 55 -0.70 -0.68 9.42
CA ALA A 55 -2.10 -0.26 9.39
C ALA A 55 -2.91 -0.98 8.29
N LYS A 56 -2.34 -1.17 7.09
CA LYS A 56 -2.96 -1.94 6.00
C LYS A 56 -3.13 -3.40 6.37
N ALA A 57 -2.13 -4.02 6.99
CA ALA A 57 -2.18 -5.40 7.43
C ALA A 57 -3.28 -5.60 8.49
N ALA A 58 -3.35 -4.73 9.49
CA ALA A 58 -4.38 -4.76 10.53
C ALA A 58 -5.79 -4.61 9.94
N LEU A 59 -5.98 -3.66 9.01
CA LEU A 59 -7.26 -3.48 8.31
C LEU A 59 -7.62 -4.70 7.48
N LYS A 60 -6.65 -5.36 6.83
CA LYS A 60 -6.91 -6.59 6.05
C LYS A 60 -7.44 -7.71 6.94
N VAL A 61 -6.88 -7.88 8.14
CA VAL A 61 -7.38 -8.85 9.12
C VAL A 61 -8.81 -8.49 9.52
N ALA A 62 -9.06 -7.25 9.94
CA ALA A 62 -10.42 -6.82 10.33
C ALA A 62 -11.44 -6.95 9.19
N LYS A 63 -11.04 -6.73 7.92
CA LYS A 63 -11.88 -6.94 6.73
C LYS A 63 -12.18 -8.42 6.51
N SER A 64 -11.19 -9.30 6.71
CA SER A 64 -11.36 -10.75 6.60
C SER A 64 -12.37 -11.29 7.61
N ASP A 65 -12.38 -10.70 8.81
CA ASP A 65 -13.30 -11.10 9.87
C ASP A 65 -14.69 -10.46 9.68
N GLY A 66 -14.85 -9.49 8.77
CA GLY A 66 -16.12 -8.78 8.53
C GLY A 66 -16.40 -7.63 9.49
N TYR A 67 -15.42 -7.26 10.33
CA TYR A 67 -15.59 -6.26 11.39
C TYR A 67 -14.91 -4.92 11.09
N ALA A 68 -14.32 -4.75 9.90
CA ALA A 68 -13.64 -3.51 9.53
C ALA A 68 -14.56 -2.28 9.58
N TRP A 69 -14.08 -1.22 10.22
CA TRP A 69 -14.78 0.05 10.26
C TRP A 69 -14.55 0.84 8.98
N ARG A 70 -15.60 1.53 8.51
CA ARG A 70 -15.61 2.25 7.24
C ARG A 70 -14.51 3.31 7.12
N ASP A 71 -14.21 4.02 8.20
CA ASP A 71 -13.28 5.16 8.16
C ASP A 71 -11.80 4.77 8.28
N THR A 72 -11.49 3.53 8.67
CA THR A 72 -10.11 3.04 8.81
C THR A 72 -9.35 3.11 7.49
N ASP A 73 -10.00 2.78 6.37
CA ASP A 73 -9.43 2.87 5.02
C ASP A 73 -9.07 4.33 4.64
N LYS A 74 -9.89 5.29 5.09
CA LYS A 74 -9.62 6.71 4.84
C LYS A 74 -8.41 7.21 5.62
N PHE A 75 -8.24 6.78 6.85
CA PHE A 75 -7.06 7.16 7.63
C PHE A 75 -5.77 6.67 6.98
N ILE A 76 -5.75 5.44 6.46
CA ILE A 76 -4.60 4.90 5.71
C ILE A 76 -4.32 5.75 4.47
N LYS A 77 -5.35 6.05 3.66
CA LYS A 77 -5.21 6.92 2.46
C LYS A 77 -4.73 8.32 2.81
N GLN A 78 -5.18 8.88 3.93
CA GLN A 78 -4.72 10.18 4.39
C GLN A 78 -3.27 10.12 4.90
N ALA A 79 -2.87 9.01 5.53
CA ALA A 79 -1.49 8.79 5.98
C ALA A 79 -0.53 8.70 4.79
N GLU A 80 -0.88 7.95 3.74
CA GLU A 80 -0.11 7.88 2.49
C GLU A 80 0.07 9.26 1.84
N LYS A 81 -1.01 10.04 1.76
CA LYS A 81 -0.96 11.41 1.23
C LYS A 81 -0.08 12.33 2.08
N ALA A 82 -0.15 12.22 3.41
CA ALA A 82 0.69 13.00 4.31
C ALA A 82 2.17 12.62 4.16
N LEU A 83 2.48 11.32 4.04
CA LEU A 83 3.85 10.85 3.81
C LEU A 83 4.39 11.34 2.46
N ALA A 84 3.58 11.26 1.40
CA ALA A 84 3.96 11.79 0.08
C ALA A 84 4.22 13.31 0.09
N ALA A 85 3.57 14.04 1.01
CA ALA A 85 3.80 15.46 1.24
C ALA A 85 4.97 15.75 2.19
N GLY A 86 5.66 14.72 2.72
CA GLY A 86 6.73 14.86 3.70
C GLY A 86 6.26 15.13 5.14
N ASP A 87 4.94 15.12 5.39
CA ASP A 87 4.35 15.32 6.73
C ASP A 87 4.34 13.99 7.50
N THR A 88 5.53 13.59 7.95
CA THR A 88 5.75 12.31 8.64
C THR A 88 4.97 12.23 9.96
N ALA A 89 4.82 13.34 10.68
CA ALA A 89 4.10 13.36 11.96
C ALA A 89 2.60 13.08 11.78
N LYS A 90 1.96 13.76 10.81
CA LYS A 90 0.55 13.52 10.48
C LYS A 90 0.35 12.13 9.91
N ALA A 91 1.25 11.66 9.04
CA ALA A 91 1.20 10.33 8.48
C ALA A 91 1.22 9.24 9.56
N THR A 92 2.18 9.32 10.49
CA THR A 92 2.25 8.41 11.64
C THR A 92 0.99 8.46 12.49
N SER A 93 0.50 9.66 12.83
CA SER A 93 -0.72 9.81 13.64
C SER A 93 -1.95 9.15 13.00
N LEU A 94 -2.14 9.35 11.69
CA LEU A 94 -3.25 8.77 10.94
C LEU A 94 -3.12 7.26 10.81
N ALA A 95 -1.91 6.75 10.54
CA ALA A 95 -1.65 5.32 10.45
C ALA A 95 -1.89 4.62 11.81
N THR A 96 -1.42 5.21 12.91
CA THR A 96 -1.68 4.68 14.27
C THR A 96 -3.17 4.69 14.62
N LYS A 97 -3.93 5.73 14.22
CA LYS A 97 -5.39 5.72 14.38
C LYS A 97 -6.04 4.55 13.62
N ALA A 98 -5.56 4.26 12.42
CA ALA A 98 -6.06 3.13 11.64
C ALA A 98 -5.73 1.77 12.28
N ILE A 99 -4.53 1.61 12.86
CA ILE A 99 -4.14 0.42 13.63
C ILE A 99 -5.11 0.24 14.81
N ASN A 100 -5.29 1.28 15.63
CA ASN A 100 -6.14 1.22 16.82
C ASN A 100 -7.60 0.84 16.46
N GLN A 101 -8.15 1.39 15.39
CA GLN A 101 -9.49 1.03 14.92
C GLN A 101 -9.58 -0.42 14.44
N SER A 102 -8.56 -0.90 13.74
CA SER A 102 -8.52 -2.29 13.27
C SER A 102 -8.41 -3.28 14.44
N GLU A 103 -7.61 -2.96 15.46
CA GLU A 103 -7.49 -3.77 16.66
C GLU A 103 -8.77 -3.77 17.50
N LEU A 104 -9.44 -2.62 17.60
CA LEU A 104 -10.72 -2.51 18.29
C LEU A 104 -11.80 -3.33 17.57
N ALA A 105 -11.85 -3.27 16.24
CA ALA A 105 -12.72 -4.11 15.43
C ALA A 105 -12.47 -5.61 15.69
N LYS A 106 -11.20 -6.03 15.75
CA LYS A 106 -10.84 -7.42 16.10
C LYS A 106 -11.31 -7.81 17.50
N LYS A 107 -11.14 -6.96 18.50
CA LYS A 107 -11.65 -7.22 19.86
C LYS A 107 -13.17 -7.34 19.87
N GLN A 108 -13.86 -6.46 19.13
CA GLN A 108 -15.31 -6.51 18.99
C GLN A 108 -15.79 -7.81 18.33
N SER A 109 -15.08 -8.30 17.31
CA SER A 109 -15.34 -9.60 16.67
C SER A 109 -15.33 -10.74 17.68
N ILE A 110 -14.25 -10.83 18.46
CA ILE A 110 -14.06 -11.92 19.43
C ILE A 110 -15.16 -11.91 20.49
N GLU A 111 -15.55 -10.73 20.97
CA GLU A 111 -16.61 -10.59 21.96
C GLU A 111 -17.98 -11.01 21.41
N GLN A 112 -18.30 -10.63 20.17
CA GLN A 112 -19.55 -11.05 19.54
C GLN A 112 -19.59 -12.57 19.30
N ASP A 113 -18.50 -13.16 18.83
CA ASP A 113 -18.42 -14.61 18.64
C ASP A 113 -18.57 -15.38 19.96
N LYS A 114 -17.98 -14.85 21.05
CA LYS A 114 -18.12 -15.43 22.39
C LYS A 114 -19.56 -15.34 22.88
N ALA A 115 -20.18 -14.17 22.81
CA ALA A 115 -21.57 -13.96 23.23
C ALA A 115 -22.55 -14.85 22.45
N VAL A 116 -22.30 -15.05 21.15
CA VAL A 116 -23.07 -15.95 20.30
C VAL A 116 -22.94 -17.40 20.81
N LYS A 117 -21.73 -17.89 21.07
CA LYS A 117 -21.51 -19.26 21.57
C LYS A 117 -22.16 -19.50 22.93
N GLU A 118 -22.04 -18.55 23.87
CA GLU A 118 -22.65 -18.67 25.20
C GLU A 118 -24.19 -18.73 25.15
N ARG A 119 -24.80 -17.98 24.23
CA ARG A 119 -26.25 -18.02 23.98
C ARG A 119 -26.71 -19.39 23.48
N PHE A 120 -25.95 -20.01 22.57
CA PHE A 120 -26.32 -21.29 21.97
C PHE A 120 -26.01 -22.51 22.86
N ASN A 121 -25.04 -22.41 23.78
CA ASN A 121 -24.72 -23.49 24.72
C ASN A 121 -25.72 -23.64 25.89
N HIS A 122 -26.63 -22.68 26.08
CA HIS A 122 -27.70 -22.73 27.09
C HIS A 122 -29.09 -23.07 26.49
N SER A 123 -29.15 -23.54 25.24
CA SER A 123 -30.38 -24.03 24.57
C SER A 123 -30.38 -25.55 24.50
#